data_AF-A0A7S4P5E7-F1
#
_entry.id   AF-A0A7S4P5E7-F1
#
_cell.length_a   1.000
_cell.length_b   1.000
_cell.length_c   1.000
_cell.angle_alpha   90.00
_cell.angle_beta   90.00
_cell.angle_gamma   90.00
#
_symmetry.space_group_name_H-M   'P 1'
#
loop_
_entity.id
_entity.type
_entity.pdbx_description
1 polymer ?
#
loop_
_entity_poly.entity_id
_entity_poly.type
_entity_poly.pdbx_seq_one_letter_code
_entity_poly.pdbx_strand_id
1 'polypeptide(L)'
;MATMAKLLLLAALAAMMANYVSSFECRSMVPTSGDPLKGSFLYGHIYWTRTAANSVDFVIIIAVKRSISVAAYQSAAVGDAVYLQGKEPPEFLFGDSTVAQNLKMVVTDVSLSEDWLQGEVRLSHSYATPTNGGKPWNAQLLGCCRTGAVKNNANLAYALKTEVNLIQVWRSVKAVTLPYVT
;
A
#
# COMPACT_ATOMS: atom_id res chain seq x y z
N MET A 1 10.49 45.03 14.14
CA MET A 1 10.05 43.94 15.06
C MET A 1 9.07 42.94 14.41
N ALA A 2 8.98 42.82 13.08
CA ALA A 2 8.06 41.87 12.41
C ALA A 2 8.75 40.59 11.87
N THR A 3 10.08 40.52 11.96
CA THR A 3 10.91 39.46 11.34
C THR A 3 11.06 38.22 12.23
N MET A 4 10.96 38.35 13.55
CA MET A 4 11.20 37.24 14.48
C MET A 4 9.99 36.29 14.59
N ALA A 5 8.76 36.81 14.47
CA ALA A 5 7.54 36.02 14.54
C ALA A 5 7.37 35.06 13.33
N LYS A 6 7.82 35.47 12.12
CA LYS A 6 7.80 34.60 10.93
C LYS A 6 8.78 33.44 11.04
N LEU A 7 9.94 33.65 11.66
CA LEU A 7 10.95 32.60 11.82
C LEU A 7 10.51 31.51 12.81
N LEU A 8 9.82 31.90 13.89
CA LEU A 8 9.26 30.98 14.88
C LEU A 8 8.12 30.13 14.31
N LEU A 9 7.27 30.69 13.44
CA LEU A 9 6.16 29.96 12.82
C LEU A 9 6.66 28.90 11.82
N LEU A 10 7.71 29.22 11.06
CA LEU A 10 8.36 28.29 10.10
C LEU A 10 9.06 27.12 10.82
N ALA A 11 9.71 27.38 11.96
CA ALA A 11 10.35 26.32 12.76
C ALA A 11 9.32 25.37 13.39
N ALA A 12 8.17 25.88 13.85
CA ALA A 12 7.10 25.06 14.39
C ALA A 12 6.45 24.15 13.33
N LEU A 13 6.27 24.64 12.09
CA LEU A 13 5.75 23.83 10.98
C LEU A 13 6.70 22.69 10.59
N ALA A 14 8.01 22.96 10.59
CA ALA A 14 9.03 21.95 10.27
C ALA A 14 9.11 20.84 11.35
N ALA A 15 8.95 21.20 12.64
CA ALA A 15 8.94 20.24 13.73
C ALA A 15 7.67 19.36 13.76
N MET A 16 6.52 19.88 13.32
CA MET A 16 5.30 19.07 13.17
C MET A 16 5.40 18.08 11.99
N MET A 17 6.06 18.43 10.89
CA MET A 17 6.24 17.52 9.76
C MET A 17 7.28 16.42 10.01
N ALA A 18 8.26 16.66 10.88
CA ALA A 18 9.26 15.64 11.24
C ALA A 18 8.72 14.52 12.15
N ASN A 19 7.62 14.76 12.88
CA ASN A 19 7.05 13.81 13.84
C ASN A 19 5.97 12.88 13.24
N TYR A 20 5.56 13.07 12.00
CA TYR A 20 4.52 12.21 11.38
C TYR A 20 5.08 11.00 10.62
N VAL A 21 6.41 10.91 10.45
CA VAL A 21 7.05 9.85 9.65
C VAL A 21 7.55 8.68 10.50
N SER A 22 7.44 8.73 11.83
CA SER A 22 8.16 7.80 12.72
C SER A 22 7.31 6.85 13.58
N SER A 23 6.04 6.58 13.25
CA SER A 23 5.26 5.60 14.03
C SER A 23 4.22 4.80 13.24
N PHE A 24 4.56 4.37 12.03
CA PHE A 24 4.06 3.09 11.52
C PHE A 24 5.10 1.98 11.78
N GLU A 25 5.59 1.92 13.02
CA GLU A 25 5.85 0.60 13.57
C GLU A 25 4.49 -0.07 13.55
N CYS A 26 4.30 -1.09 12.71
CA CYS A 26 3.26 -2.08 12.93
C CYS A 26 3.42 -2.45 14.40
N ARG A 27 2.57 -1.88 15.29
CA ARG A 27 2.73 -2.01 16.73
C ARG A 27 3.07 -3.45 16.94
N SER A 28 4.24 -3.71 17.52
CA SER A 28 4.68 -5.06 17.86
C SER A 28 3.61 -5.66 18.76
N MET A 29 2.58 -6.24 18.14
CA MET A 29 1.55 -6.98 18.82
C MET A 29 2.21 -8.32 19.04
N VAL A 30 2.91 -8.39 20.17
CA VAL A 30 3.18 -9.66 20.85
C VAL A 30 1.87 -10.45 20.75
N PRO A 31 1.85 -11.61 20.07
CA PRO A 31 0.63 -12.38 19.91
C PRO A 31 0.16 -12.76 21.31
N THR A 32 -0.95 -12.17 21.76
CA THR A 32 -1.65 -12.64 22.96
C THR A 32 -2.14 -14.04 22.64
N SER A 33 -1.50 -15.02 23.27
CA SER A 33 -1.73 -16.45 23.11
C SER A 33 -3.22 -16.79 23.03
N GLY A 34 -3.67 -17.29 21.88
CA GLY A 34 -5.02 -17.86 21.75
C GLY A 34 -5.49 -18.04 20.32
N ASP A 35 -5.18 -17.10 19.43
CA ASP A 35 -5.57 -17.21 18.02
C ASP A 35 -4.40 -16.73 17.15
N PRO A 36 -3.68 -17.61 16.44
CA PRO A 36 -2.67 -17.18 15.51
C PRO A 36 -3.40 -16.56 14.32
N LEU A 37 -3.65 -15.25 14.39
CA LEU A 37 -4.04 -14.44 13.23
C LEU A 37 -2.88 -14.49 12.24
N LYS A 38 -2.87 -15.57 11.45
CA LYS A 38 -1.94 -15.79 10.36
C LYS A 38 -2.17 -14.64 9.38
N GLY A 39 -1.11 -14.02 8.90
CA GLY A 39 -1.29 -13.05 7.82
C GLY A 39 -1.86 -13.72 6.56
N SER A 40 -2.41 -12.92 5.67
CA SER A 40 -2.95 -13.41 4.40
C SER A 40 -2.18 -12.92 3.19
N PHE A 41 -1.37 -11.87 3.31
CA PHE A 41 -0.61 -11.32 2.20
C PHE A 41 0.42 -12.32 1.68
N LEU A 42 0.40 -12.54 0.36
CA LEU A 42 1.30 -13.43 -0.35
C LEU A 42 2.33 -12.62 -1.13
N TYR A 43 1.86 -11.77 -2.05
CA TYR A 43 2.69 -10.84 -2.81
C TYR A 43 1.87 -9.63 -3.27
N GLY A 44 2.58 -8.62 -3.76
CA GLY A 44 1.95 -7.55 -4.52
C GLY A 44 2.99 -6.69 -5.23
N HIS A 45 2.51 -5.86 -6.15
CA HIS A 45 3.31 -4.93 -6.94
C HIS A 45 2.52 -3.64 -7.15
N ILE A 46 3.22 -2.51 -7.16
CA ILE A 46 2.64 -1.20 -7.50
C ILE A 46 3.27 -0.74 -8.79
N TYR A 47 2.46 -0.41 -9.78
CA TYR A 47 2.91 0.35 -10.93
C TYR A 47 1.99 1.53 -11.18
N TRP A 48 2.47 2.48 -11.99
CA TRP A 48 1.74 3.70 -12.22
C TRP A 48 1.97 4.24 -13.64
N THR A 49 1.00 5.01 -14.12
CA THR A 49 1.05 5.70 -15.42
C THR A 49 0.66 7.16 -15.24
N ARG A 50 1.48 8.07 -15.76
CA ARG A 50 1.20 9.50 -15.78
C ARG A 50 0.02 9.78 -16.72
N THR A 51 -0.98 10.49 -16.23
CA THR A 51 -2.18 10.87 -16.99
C THR A 51 -2.21 12.35 -17.35
N ALA A 52 -1.54 13.20 -16.55
CA ALA A 52 -1.39 14.62 -16.82
C ALA A 52 -0.06 15.15 -16.29
N ALA A 53 0.15 16.47 -16.33
CA ALA A 53 1.39 17.09 -15.90
C ALA A 53 1.84 16.65 -14.49
N ASN A 54 0.91 16.65 -13.53
CA ASN A 54 1.15 16.26 -12.14
C ASN A 54 0.24 15.10 -11.68
N SER A 55 -0.44 14.42 -12.61
CA SER A 55 -1.44 13.40 -12.26
C SER A 55 -1.00 12.02 -12.73
N VAL A 56 -1.38 11.03 -11.93
CA VAL A 56 -0.95 9.64 -12.08
C VAL A 56 -2.08 8.69 -11.70
N ASP A 57 -2.17 7.58 -12.43
CA ASP A 57 -2.99 6.43 -12.08
C ASP A 57 -2.08 5.32 -11.56
N PHE A 58 -2.31 4.90 -10.31
CA PHE A 58 -1.72 3.74 -9.70
C PHE A 58 -2.56 2.50 -9.96
N VAL A 59 -1.88 1.40 -10.22
CA VAL A 59 -2.46 0.06 -10.17
C VAL A 59 -1.64 -0.76 -9.19
N ILE A 60 -2.34 -1.31 -8.20
CA ILE A 60 -1.78 -2.17 -7.19
C ILE A 60 -2.30 -3.57 -7.48
N ILE A 61 -1.39 -4.48 -7.81
CA ILE A 61 -1.70 -5.90 -7.89
C ILE A 61 -1.38 -6.50 -6.54
N ILE A 62 -2.32 -7.24 -5.97
CA ILE A 62 -2.12 -7.87 -4.66
C ILE A 62 -2.77 -9.24 -4.62
N ALA A 63 -2.06 -10.20 -4.03
CA ALA A 63 -2.54 -11.55 -3.80
C ALA A 63 -2.55 -11.89 -2.32
N VAL A 64 -3.63 -12.55 -1.92
CA VAL A 64 -3.95 -12.84 -0.53
C VAL A 64 -4.56 -14.24 -0.40
N LYS A 65 -4.36 -14.88 0.76
CA LYS A 65 -5.05 -16.13 1.08
C LYS A 65 -6.55 -15.93 1.21
N ARG A 66 -7.36 -16.86 0.70
CA ARG A 66 -8.83 -16.74 0.75
C ARG A 66 -9.36 -17.13 2.12
N SER A 67 -8.90 -18.26 2.65
CA SER A 67 -9.39 -18.82 3.93
C SER A 67 -9.18 -17.89 5.13
N ILE A 68 -8.14 -17.07 5.11
CA ILE A 68 -7.69 -16.26 6.25
C ILE A 68 -8.26 -14.84 6.24
N SER A 69 -8.66 -14.32 5.08
CA SER A 69 -8.73 -12.87 4.89
C SER A 69 -10.06 -12.20 5.22
N VAL A 70 -11.19 -12.91 5.14
CA VAL A 70 -12.57 -12.56 5.57
C VAL A 70 -13.54 -13.42 4.75
N ALA A 71 -14.78 -13.61 5.22
CA ALA A 71 -15.81 -14.37 4.50
C ALA A 71 -16.01 -13.91 3.04
N ALA A 72 -15.90 -12.59 2.79
CA ALA A 72 -16.02 -12.03 1.43
C ALA A 72 -15.01 -12.62 0.43
N TYR A 73 -13.83 -13.06 0.87
CA TYR A 73 -12.80 -13.60 -0.02
C TYR A 73 -13.01 -15.08 -0.33
N GLN A 74 -13.65 -15.80 0.59
CA GLN A 74 -13.97 -17.22 0.43
C GLN A 74 -15.04 -17.46 -0.63
N SER A 75 -15.91 -16.48 -0.88
CA SER A 75 -16.93 -16.54 -1.93
C SER A 75 -16.62 -15.70 -3.17
N ALA A 76 -15.56 -14.87 -3.14
CA ALA A 76 -15.23 -14.00 -4.25
C ALA A 76 -14.88 -14.79 -5.53
N ALA A 77 -15.41 -14.31 -6.65
CA ALA A 77 -15.14 -14.76 -8.00
C ALA A 77 -14.42 -13.67 -8.81
N VAL A 78 -13.86 -14.04 -9.96
CA VAL A 78 -13.25 -13.08 -10.89
C VAL A 78 -14.29 -12.05 -11.33
N GLY A 79 -13.92 -10.76 -11.28
CA GLY A 79 -14.79 -9.63 -11.58
C GLY A 79 -15.48 -9.02 -10.36
N ASP A 80 -15.54 -9.75 -9.23
CA ASP A 80 -16.11 -9.20 -8.00
C ASP A 80 -15.25 -8.06 -7.46
N ALA A 81 -15.90 -7.08 -6.84
CA ALA A 81 -15.21 -6.00 -6.19
C ALA A 81 -15.32 -6.15 -4.66
N VAL A 82 -14.20 -6.38 -4.01
CA VAL A 82 -14.08 -6.58 -2.58
C VAL A 82 -13.20 -5.49 -1.96
N TYR A 83 -13.45 -5.13 -0.71
CA TYR A 83 -12.51 -4.27 0.00
C TYR A 83 -11.24 -5.06 0.31
N LEU A 84 -10.09 -4.44 0.11
CA LEU A 84 -8.82 -4.96 0.57
C LEU A 84 -8.82 -4.95 2.09
N GLN A 85 -8.66 -6.13 2.68
CA GLN A 85 -8.78 -6.36 4.11
C GLN A 85 -7.54 -7.14 4.57
N GLY A 86 -7.19 -6.91 5.83
CA GLY A 86 -6.16 -7.61 6.55
C GLY A 86 -6.54 -7.67 8.02
N LYS A 87 -5.56 -7.87 8.90
CA LYS A 87 -5.81 -7.67 10.34
C LYS A 87 -6.24 -6.22 10.62
N GLU A 88 -5.66 -5.30 9.85
CA GLU A 88 -6.01 -3.89 9.79
C GLU A 88 -6.25 -3.55 8.31
N PRO A 89 -7.23 -2.70 7.99
CA PRO A 89 -7.46 -2.23 6.63
C PRO A 89 -6.18 -1.60 6.05
N PRO A 90 -5.67 -2.09 4.91
CA PRO A 90 -4.49 -1.50 4.29
C PRO A 90 -4.73 -0.07 3.82
N GLU A 91 -3.67 0.73 3.84
CA GLU A 91 -3.69 2.13 3.43
C GLU A 91 -2.65 2.36 2.33
N PHE A 92 -2.98 3.28 1.42
CA PHE A 92 -2.05 3.73 0.38
C PHE A 92 -1.65 5.17 0.63
N LEU A 93 -0.37 5.40 0.96
CA LEU A 93 0.20 6.73 1.12
C LEU A 93 0.75 7.19 -0.23
N PHE A 94 0.38 8.38 -0.70
CA PHE A 94 0.84 8.90 -1.99
C PHE A 94 2.23 9.55 -1.94
N GLY A 95 2.76 9.81 -0.73
CA GLY A 95 4.07 10.42 -0.50
C GLY A 95 4.06 11.94 -0.34
N ASP A 96 2.88 12.57 -0.35
CA ASP A 96 2.64 14.01 -0.19
C ASP A 96 1.71 14.32 1.00
N SER A 97 1.73 13.47 2.02
CA SER A 97 0.85 13.50 3.19
C SER A 97 -0.63 13.18 2.93
N THR A 98 -1.01 12.84 1.69
CA THR A 98 -2.34 12.30 1.40
C THR A 98 -2.38 10.77 1.48
N VAL A 99 -3.53 10.23 1.85
CA VAL A 99 -3.75 8.80 2.11
C VAL A 99 -5.06 8.34 1.49
N ALA A 100 -5.05 7.19 0.82
CA ALA A 100 -6.25 6.46 0.44
C ALA A 100 -6.51 5.28 1.40
N GLN A 101 -7.74 5.18 1.86
CA GLN A 101 -8.26 4.12 2.73
C GLN A 101 -9.41 3.38 2.03
N ASN A 102 -9.92 2.31 2.64
CA ASN A 102 -11.03 1.51 2.09
C ASN A 102 -10.77 1.08 0.64
N LEU A 103 -9.55 0.61 0.39
CA LEU A 103 -9.07 0.27 -0.94
C LEU A 103 -9.96 -0.81 -1.54
N LYS A 104 -10.59 -0.52 -2.69
CA LYS A 104 -11.46 -1.46 -3.39
C LYS A 104 -10.66 -2.22 -4.44
N MET A 105 -10.61 -3.54 -4.28
CA MET A 105 -9.92 -4.47 -5.16
C MET A 105 -10.93 -5.16 -6.06
N VAL A 106 -10.69 -5.14 -7.37
CA VAL A 106 -11.40 -5.99 -8.32
C VAL A 106 -10.63 -7.29 -8.48
N VAL A 107 -11.28 -8.42 -8.22
CA VAL A 107 -10.66 -9.74 -8.28
C VAL A 107 -10.36 -10.09 -9.74
N THR A 108 -9.11 -10.41 -10.05
CA THR A 108 -8.67 -10.81 -11.38
C THR A 108 -8.47 -12.31 -11.49
N ASP A 109 -8.05 -12.96 -10.40
CA ASP A 109 -7.75 -14.39 -10.39
C ASP A 109 -8.10 -15.03 -9.06
N VAL A 110 -8.49 -16.31 -9.10
CA VAL A 110 -8.82 -17.12 -7.93
C VAL A 110 -8.26 -18.52 -8.12
N SER A 111 -7.51 -19.02 -7.13
CA SER A 111 -7.07 -20.41 -7.06
C SER A 111 -7.74 -21.10 -5.88
N LEU A 112 -8.62 -22.06 -6.19
CA LEU A 112 -9.32 -22.85 -5.17
C LEU A 112 -8.40 -23.92 -4.55
N SER A 113 -7.56 -24.55 -5.38
CA SER A 113 -6.64 -25.61 -4.94
C SER A 113 -5.55 -25.09 -4.00
N GLU A 114 -5.12 -23.85 -4.20
CA GLU A 114 -4.01 -23.24 -3.45
C GLU A 114 -4.46 -22.17 -2.47
N ASP A 115 -5.77 -21.95 -2.36
CA ASP A 115 -6.40 -21.06 -1.38
C ASP A 115 -5.90 -19.60 -1.47
N TRP A 116 -5.85 -19.04 -2.67
CA TRP A 116 -5.49 -17.64 -2.88
C TRP A 116 -6.38 -16.93 -3.91
N LEU A 117 -6.50 -15.61 -3.77
CA LEU A 117 -7.07 -14.75 -4.80
C LEU A 117 -6.12 -13.59 -5.08
N GLN A 118 -6.19 -13.06 -6.29
CA GLN A 118 -5.48 -11.86 -6.74
C GLN A 118 -6.49 -10.84 -7.24
N GLY A 119 -6.18 -9.56 -7.04
CA GLY A 119 -6.93 -8.50 -7.69
C GLY A 119 -6.12 -7.23 -7.91
N GLU A 120 -6.79 -6.28 -8.54
CA GLU A 120 -6.28 -4.94 -8.83
C GLU A 120 -7.02 -3.89 -8.00
N VAL A 121 -6.26 -3.03 -7.33
CA VAL A 121 -6.75 -1.75 -6.80
C VAL A 121 -6.28 -0.65 -7.75
N ARG A 122 -7.20 0.24 -8.14
CA ARG A 122 -6.90 1.37 -9.02
C ARG A 122 -7.15 2.68 -8.29
N LEU A 123 -6.15 3.55 -8.27
CA LEU A 123 -6.19 4.84 -7.58
C LEU A 123 -5.69 5.93 -8.52
N SER A 124 -6.37 7.06 -8.58
CA SER A 124 -5.90 8.25 -9.30
C SER A 124 -5.48 9.30 -8.30
N HIS A 125 -4.37 9.99 -8.58
CA HIS A 125 -3.84 11.04 -7.72
C HIS A 125 -3.27 12.19 -8.52
N SER A 126 -3.32 13.39 -7.94
CA SER A 126 -2.69 14.58 -8.51
C SER A 126 -1.82 15.27 -7.47
N TYR A 127 -0.52 15.34 -7.75
CA TYR A 127 0.44 16.03 -6.92
C TYR A 127 0.40 17.55 -7.16
N ALA A 128 0.82 18.31 -6.16
CA ALA A 128 1.00 19.76 -6.31
C ALA A 128 2.13 20.09 -7.32
N THR A 129 3.18 19.28 -7.35
CA THR A 129 4.36 19.44 -8.22
C THR A 129 4.77 18.12 -8.88
N PRO A 130 5.48 18.14 -10.02
CA PRO A 130 5.93 16.90 -10.70
C PRO A 130 6.88 16.02 -9.86
N THR A 131 7.52 16.60 -8.86
CA THR A 131 8.47 15.97 -7.93
C THR A 131 8.32 16.57 -6.54
N ASN A 132 8.85 15.89 -5.52
CA ASN A 132 8.98 16.36 -4.16
C ASN A 132 10.27 17.18 -4.00
N GLY A 133 10.26 18.43 -4.47
CA GLY A 133 11.43 19.31 -4.37
C GLY A 133 12.67 18.77 -5.10
N GLY A 134 12.48 18.22 -6.30
CA GLY A 134 13.54 17.60 -7.11
C GLY A 134 13.80 16.13 -6.82
N LYS A 135 13.16 15.55 -5.80
CA LYS A 135 13.20 14.10 -5.52
C LYS A 135 11.90 13.41 -5.96
N PRO A 136 11.92 12.10 -6.29
CA PRO A 136 10.69 11.36 -6.54
C PRO A 136 9.75 11.37 -5.33
N TRP A 137 8.44 11.34 -5.56
CA TRP A 137 7.47 11.02 -4.52
C TRP A 137 7.59 9.55 -4.14
N ASN A 138 7.48 9.22 -2.85
CA ASN A 138 7.53 7.83 -2.37
C ASN A 138 6.11 7.37 -2.02
N ALA A 139 5.46 6.67 -2.95
CA ALA A 139 4.14 6.11 -2.73
C ALA A 139 4.26 4.69 -2.18
N GLN A 140 3.41 4.34 -1.21
CA GLN A 140 3.49 3.05 -0.53
C GLN A 140 2.13 2.48 -0.12
N LEU A 141 1.96 1.18 -0.35
CA LEU A 141 0.90 0.40 0.28
C LEU A 141 1.43 -0.20 1.58
N LEU A 142 0.75 0.07 2.69
CA LEU A 142 1.03 -0.53 3.99
C LEU A 142 -0.11 -1.45 4.40
N GLY A 143 0.21 -2.59 4.99
CA GLY A 143 -0.81 -3.46 5.56
C GLY A 143 -0.26 -4.56 6.44
N CYS A 144 -1.18 -5.23 7.14
CA CYS A 144 -0.91 -6.41 7.93
C CYS A 144 -1.79 -7.58 7.46
N CYS A 145 -1.26 -8.79 7.31
CA CYS A 145 0.12 -9.23 7.54
C CYS A 145 0.52 -10.25 6.49
N ARG A 146 1.83 -10.47 6.34
CA ARG A 146 2.40 -11.54 5.51
C ARG A 146 1.95 -12.90 6.02
N THR A 147 1.74 -13.84 5.10
CA THR A 147 1.31 -15.18 5.47
C THR A 147 2.24 -15.86 6.47
N GLY A 148 1.68 -16.59 7.44
CA GLY A 148 2.46 -17.39 8.38
C GLY A 148 3.21 -18.56 7.74
N ALA A 149 2.94 -18.86 6.47
CA ALA A 149 3.57 -19.94 5.72
C ALA A 149 4.97 -19.60 5.18
N VAL A 150 5.39 -18.32 5.20
CA VAL A 150 6.76 -17.95 4.78
C VAL A 150 7.75 -18.19 5.91
N LYS A 151 8.99 -18.59 5.57
CA LYS A 151 10.06 -18.75 6.56
C LYS A 151 10.61 -17.42 7.08
N ASN A 152 10.70 -16.43 6.20
CA ASN A 152 11.28 -15.13 6.51
C ASN A 152 10.17 -14.10 6.71
N ASN A 153 10.18 -13.42 7.86
CA ASN A 153 9.22 -12.35 8.17
C ASN A 153 7.75 -12.79 8.18
N ALA A 154 7.49 -14.02 8.61
CA ALA A 154 6.14 -14.57 8.76
C ALA A 154 5.30 -13.72 9.71
N ASN A 155 4.03 -13.48 9.38
CA ASN A 155 3.08 -12.71 10.20
C ASN A 155 3.50 -11.27 10.52
N LEU A 156 4.54 -10.73 9.88
CA LEU A 156 4.92 -9.32 9.99
C LEU A 156 4.15 -8.46 8.97
N ALA A 157 4.11 -7.15 9.19
CA ALA A 157 3.57 -6.21 8.22
C ALA A 157 4.34 -6.27 6.88
N TYR A 158 3.64 -5.86 5.83
CA TYR A 158 4.22 -5.65 4.50
C TYR A 158 4.15 -4.18 4.12
N ALA A 159 5.13 -3.77 3.30
CA ALA A 159 5.15 -2.47 2.66
C ALA A 159 5.57 -2.67 1.20
N LEU A 160 4.72 -2.24 0.28
CA LEU A 160 5.05 -2.14 -1.14
C LEU A 160 5.35 -0.68 -1.43
N LYS A 161 6.43 -0.40 -2.17
CA LYS A 161 6.85 0.98 -2.46
C LYS A 161 7.08 1.18 -3.95
N THR A 162 6.76 2.37 -4.42
CA THR A 162 7.13 2.85 -5.75
C THR A 162 7.56 4.31 -5.67
N GLU A 163 8.52 4.67 -6.51
CA GLU A 163 8.92 6.06 -6.70
C GLU A 163 8.15 6.66 -7.88
N VAL A 164 7.74 7.92 -7.74
CA VAL A 164 7.03 8.68 -8.77
C VAL A 164 7.81 9.94 -9.10
N ASN A 165 8.37 9.99 -10.31
CA ASN A 165 9.03 11.18 -10.85
C ASN A 165 8.38 11.54 -12.19
N LEU A 166 7.54 12.57 -12.17
CA LEU A 166 6.76 12.97 -13.36
C LEU A 166 7.54 13.87 -14.32
N ILE A 167 8.80 14.18 -14.04
CA ILE A 167 9.66 14.92 -14.97
C ILE A 167 10.30 13.97 -15.98
N GLN A 168 10.80 12.83 -15.50
CA GLN A 168 11.69 11.97 -16.29
C GLN A 168 10.95 10.86 -17.02
N VAL A 169 9.87 10.33 -16.44
CA VAL A 169 9.20 9.13 -16.96
C VAL A 169 7.68 9.29 -16.95
N TRP A 170 7.03 8.60 -17.89
CA TRP A 170 5.58 8.61 -18.04
C TRP A 170 4.89 7.39 -17.42
N ARG A 171 5.65 6.38 -17.00
CA ARG A 171 5.17 5.20 -16.28
C ARG A 171 6.30 4.55 -15.48
N SER A 172 5.95 3.77 -14.47
CA SER A 172 6.88 2.83 -13.85
C SER A 172 6.89 1.47 -14.55
N VAL A 173 7.83 0.61 -14.16
CA VAL A 173 7.91 -0.76 -14.66
C VAL A 173 6.74 -1.57 -14.08
N LYS A 174 5.95 -2.17 -14.98
CA LYS A 174 5.01 -3.23 -14.60
C LYS A 174 5.79 -4.54 -14.54
N ALA A 175 6.19 -4.95 -13.34
CA ALA A 175 6.67 -6.31 -13.13
C ALA A 175 5.50 -7.27 -13.29
N VAL A 176 5.64 -8.22 -14.21
CA VAL A 176 4.68 -9.32 -14.34
C VAL A 176 5.30 -10.50 -13.61
N THR A 177 4.74 -10.82 -12.44
CA THR A 177 5.08 -12.04 -11.72
C THR A 177 3.99 -13.06 -11.99
N LEU A 178 4.38 -14.27 -12.39
CA LEU A 178 3.42 -15.36 -12.46
C LEU A 178 2.94 -15.69 -11.04
N PRO A 179 1.66 -16.06 -10.86
CA PRO A 179 1.19 -16.58 -9.59
C PRO A 179 2.05 -17.77 -9.18
N TYR A 180 2.40 -17.83 -7.90
CA TYR A 180 3.14 -18.94 -7.34
C TYR A 180 2.24 -20.17 -7.34
N VAL A 181 2.73 -21.27 -7.91
CA VAL A 181 2.08 -22.58 -7.88
C VAL A 181 2.90 -23.52 -6.99
N THR A 182 2.30 -24.13 -5.96
CA THR A 182 2.92 -25.15 -5.08
C THR A 182 2.60 -26.57 -5.49
#